data_AF-A0A3C0C6H5-F1
#
_entry.id   AF-A0A3C0C6H5-F1
#
_cell.length_a   1.000
_cell.length_b   1.000
_cell.length_c   1.000
_cell.angle_alpha   90.00
_cell.angle_beta   90.00
_cell.angle_gamma   90.00
#
_symmetry.space_group_name_H-M   'P 1'
#
loop_
_entity.id
_entity.type
_entity.pdbx_description
1 polymer ?
#
loop_
_entity_poly.entity_id
_entity_poly.type
_entity_poly.pdbx_seq_one_letter_code
_entity_poly.pdbx_strand_id
1 'polypeptide(L)'
;MNRVLMSKNGPALAGAIIGVIAALLVKFGNPGNMGVCVACFTRDVAGALGLHRAGIVQYLRPELAGFLLGSLISALIYREYKPRGGSSPMIRFGLGFFAMVGALVFLGCPWRAYLRLAGGDFNAFAGIAGLIAGIAIGIMFLYRGFSLGASRPNPKAAGLFMPLLAIGLLALLLLRPLFGAEGTGPIFFSEKGPGSMHAPILISLGAGLLVGWLAQRSRFCTVGAIRDLIMLRDTHLFKGIVCFIIAAFLTNFVLGQFKPGFEGQPIAHT
;
A
#
# COMPACT_ATOMS: atom_id res chain seq x y z
N MET A 1 5.74 24.06 3.16
CA MET A 1 5.44 22.67 2.72
C MET A 1 4.10 22.51 2.00
N ASN A 2 3.02 23.12 2.49
CA ASN A 2 1.67 22.90 1.97
C ASN A 2 1.48 23.23 0.47
N ARG A 3 1.97 24.42 0.06
CA ARG A 3 1.91 24.89 -1.34
C ARG A 3 2.76 24.03 -2.30
N VAL A 4 3.81 23.39 -1.79
CA VAL A 4 4.75 22.55 -2.57
C VAL A 4 4.15 21.17 -2.84
N LEU A 5 3.51 20.55 -1.85
CA LEU A 5 2.85 19.23 -2.01
C LEU A 5 1.58 19.27 -2.84
N MET A 6 0.91 20.43 -2.94
CA MET A 6 -0.22 20.64 -3.87
C MET A 6 0.20 21.19 -5.22
N SER A 7 1.49 21.48 -5.42
CA SER A 7 1.99 22.04 -6.68
C SER A 7 2.03 20.99 -7.80
N LYS A 8 2.37 21.43 -9.01
CA LYS A 8 2.63 20.56 -10.16
C LYS A 8 3.69 19.48 -9.88
N ASN A 9 4.58 19.71 -8.91
CA ASN A 9 5.65 18.80 -8.52
C ASN A 9 5.36 18.03 -7.21
N GLY A 10 4.17 18.22 -6.62
CA GLY A 10 3.77 17.57 -5.37
C GLY A 10 3.85 16.04 -5.41
N PRO A 11 3.26 15.37 -6.41
CA PRO A 11 3.37 13.92 -6.55
C PRO A 11 4.80 13.43 -6.80
N ALA A 12 5.62 14.22 -7.51
CA ALA A 12 7.02 13.89 -7.76
C ALA A 12 7.83 13.87 -6.46
N LEU A 13 7.69 14.91 -5.63
CA LEU A 13 8.34 14.99 -4.32
C LEU A 13 7.87 13.87 -3.38
N ALA A 14 6.54 13.64 -3.33
CA ALA A 14 5.98 12.55 -2.53
C ALA A 14 6.50 11.19 -3.01
N GLY A 15 6.48 10.92 -4.31
CA GLY A 15 7.01 9.70 -4.90
C GLY A 15 8.47 9.46 -4.53
N ALA A 16 9.33 10.49 -4.66
CA ALA A 16 10.75 10.37 -4.30
C ALA A 16 10.95 10.02 -2.81
N ILE A 17 10.27 10.73 -1.91
CA ILE A 17 10.36 10.48 -0.46
C ILE A 17 9.85 9.09 -0.10
N ILE A 18 8.69 8.70 -0.65
CA ILE A 18 8.10 7.38 -0.38
C ILE A 18 9.01 6.27 -0.94
N GLY A 19 9.66 6.48 -2.10
CA GLY A 19 10.60 5.52 -2.69
C GLY A 19 11.82 5.28 -1.80
N VAL A 20 12.41 6.35 -1.25
CA VAL A 20 13.52 6.27 -0.29
C VAL A 20 13.09 5.54 0.98
N ILE A 21 11.93 5.90 1.56
CA ILE A 21 11.41 5.28 2.77
C ILE A 21 11.15 3.79 2.55
N ALA A 22 10.58 3.43 1.40
CA ALA A 22 10.31 2.03 1.07
C ALA A 22 11.60 1.20 1.00
N ALA A 23 12.66 1.71 0.35
CA ALA A 23 13.95 1.03 0.33
C ALA A 23 14.60 0.94 1.72
N LEU A 24 14.54 2.02 2.51
CA LEU A 24 15.03 2.01 3.89
C LEU A 24 14.28 1.01 4.78
N LEU A 25 12.97 0.88 4.62
CA LEU A 25 12.19 -0.11 5.36
C LEU A 25 12.65 -1.54 5.08
N VAL A 26 13.05 -1.86 3.84
CA VAL A 26 13.65 -3.17 3.52
C VAL A 26 14.96 -3.36 4.30
N LYS A 27 15.81 -2.33 4.37
CA LYS A 27 17.05 -2.38 5.17
C LYS A 27 16.77 -2.61 6.66
N PHE A 28 15.72 -2.01 7.19
CA PHE A 28 15.37 -2.10 8.61
C PHE A 28 14.64 -3.40 8.99
N GLY A 29 14.35 -4.29 8.04
CA GLY A 29 13.82 -5.63 8.34
C GLY A 29 12.54 -6.01 7.61
N ASN A 30 11.95 -5.11 6.80
CA ASN A 30 10.82 -5.50 5.95
C ASN A 30 11.25 -6.47 4.85
N PRO A 31 10.32 -7.27 4.31
CA PRO A 31 10.68 -8.32 3.36
C PRO A 31 11.33 -7.76 2.10
N GLY A 32 12.29 -8.50 1.54
CA GLY A 32 13.01 -8.12 0.32
C GLY A 32 12.06 -7.84 -0.84
N ASN A 33 12.34 -6.78 -1.60
CA ASN A 33 11.47 -6.27 -2.68
C ASN A 33 10.03 -5.91 -2.24
N MET A 34 9.78 -5.79 -0.92
CA MET A 34 8.49 -5.50 -0.32
C MET A 34 8.64 -4.50 0.85
N GLY A 35 9.22 -3.33 0.57
CA GLY A 35 9.39 -2.25 1.54
C GLY A 35 8.06 -1.67 2.03
N VAL A 36 7.14 -1.39 1.09
CA VAL A 36 5.75 -0.99 1.37
C VAL A 36 4.82 -1.64 0.35
N CYS A 37 3.87 -2.46 0.81
CA CYS A 37 2.77 -2.94 -0.04
C CYS A 37 1.49 -3.13 0.78
N VAL A 38 0.50 -2.28 0.50
CA VAL A 38 -0.81 -2.34 1.17
C VAL A 38 -1.49 -3.68 0.96
N ALA A 39 -1.46 -4.25 -0.25
CA ALA A 39 -2.14 -5.53 -0.52
C ALA A 39 -1.58 -6.68 0.32
N CYS A 40 -0.25 -6.82 0.34
CA CYS A 40 0.41 -7.88 1.09
C CYS A 40 0.35 -7.63 2.60
N PHE A 41 0.41 -6.38 3.07
CA PHE A 41 0.26 -6.07 4.50
C PHE A 41 -1.17 -6.33 4.99
N THR A 42 -2.20 -6.04 4.18
CA THR A 42 -3.58 -6.40 4.52
C THR A 42 -3.76 -7.92 4.59
N ARG A 43 -3.11 -8.69 3.71
CA ARG A 43 -3.05 -10.16 3.82
C ARG A 43 -2.37 -10.57 5.14
N ASP A 44 -1.22 -10.00 5.47
CA ASP A 44 -0.50 -10.35 6.71
C ASP A 44 -1.34 -10.06 7.97
N VAL A 45 -2.09 -8.94 7.97
CA VAL A 45 -3.04 -8.58 9.03
C VAL A 45 -4.22 -9.57 9.07
N ALA A 46 -4.78 -9.95 7.92
CA ALA A 46 -5.84 -10.95 7.85
C ALA A 46 -5.38 -12.32 8.39
N GLY A 47 -4.13 -12.71 8.11
CA GLY A 47 -3.51 -13.90 8.65
C GLY A 47 -3.29 -13.83 10.15
N ALA A 48 -2.86 -12.67 10.66
CA ALA A 48 -2.69 -12.43 12.09
C ALA A 48 -4.02 -12.52 12.86
N LEU A 49 -5.11 -12.03 12.26
CA LEU A 49 -6.47 -12.12 12.81
C LEU A 49 -7.12 -13.50 12.63
N GLY A 50 -6.44 -14.46 12.01
CA GLY A 50 -6.96 -15.81 11.79
C GLY A 50 -8.04 -15.92 10.69
N LEU A 51 -8.21 -14.89 9.85
CA LEU A 51 -9.15 -14.93 8.72
C LEU A 51 -8.67 -15.90 7.61
N HIS A 52 -7.39 -16.27 7.63
CA HIS A 52 -6.85 -17.40 6.88
C HIS A 52 -5.73 -18.08 7.68
N ARG A 53 -5.45 -19.37 7.40
CA ARG A 53 -4.51 -20.19 8.19
C ARG A 53 -3.10 -20.34 7.58
N ALA A 54 -2.72 -19.48 6.64
CA ALA A 54 -1.37 -19.51 6.07
C ALA A 54 -0.33 -19.00 7.09
N GLY A 55 0.40 -19.93 7.74
CA GLY A 55 1.33 -19.66 8.84
C GLY A 55 2.57 -18.82 8.48
N ILE A 56 2.86 -18.61 7.20
CA ILE A 56 4.01 -17.82 6.73
C ILE A 56 3.75 -16.30 6.61
N VAL A 57 2.49 -15.88 6.75
CA VAL A 57 2.00 -14.53 6.46
C VAL A 57 1.04 -14.03 7.53
N GLN A 58 1.49 -14.03 8.79
CA GLN A 58 0.71 -13.64 9.96
C GLN A 58 1.51 -12.61 10.76
N TYR A 59 1.18 -11.34 10.58
CA TYR A 59 1.76 -10.24 11.36
C TYR A 59 0.87 -8.99 11.26
N LEU A 60 0.57 -8.38 12.41
CA LEU A 60 -0.09 -7.08 12.44
C LEU A 60 0.91 -5.99 12.04
N ARG A 61 0.86 -5.55 10.78
CA ARG A 61 1.77 -4.55 10.20
C ARG A 61 1.43 -3.13 10.70
N PRO A 62 2.26 -2.52 11.60
CA PRO A 62 1.99 -1.18 12.10
C PRO A 62 2.09 -0.09 11.02
N GLU A 63 2.77 -0.36 9.89
CA GLU A 63 2.82 0.52 8.73
C GLU A 63 1.43 0.84 8.19
N LEU A 64 0.54 -0.16 8.14
CA LEU A 64 -0.80 0.00 7.58
C LEU A 64 -1.67 0.90 8.46
N ALA A 65 -1.59 0.71 9.78
CA ALA A 65 -2.25 1.60 10.74
C ALA A 65 -1.66 3.01 10.68
N GLY A 66 -0.34 3.12 10.54
CA GLY A 66 0.35 4.39 10.29
C GLY A 66 -0.15 5.12 9.04
N PHE A 67 -0.32 4.44 7.91
CA PHE A 67 -0.87 5.07 6.69
C PHE A 67 -2.27 5.64 6.91
N LEU A 68 -3.15 4.88 7.59
CA LEU A 68 -4.51 5.29 7.90
C LEU A 68 -4.54 6.49 8.85
N LEU A 69 -3.75 6.48 9.91
CA LEU A 69 -3.69 7.57 10.88
C LEU A 69 -3.01 8.82 10.29
N GLY A 70 -1.91 8.64 9.54
CA GLY A 70 -1.19 9.74 8.90
C GLY A 70 -2.04 10.47 7.85
N SER A 71 -2.80 9.72 7.06
CA SER A 71 -3.74 10.31 6.10
C SER A 71 -4.90 11.02 6.80
N LEU A 72 -5.44 10.47 7.90
CA LEU A 72 -6.46 11.15 8.71
C LEU A 72 -5.95 12.46 9.30
N ILE A 73 -4.77 12.45 9.94
CA ILE A 73 -4.17 13.65 10.56
C ILE A 73 -3.98 14.73 9.49
N SER A 74 -3.44 14.38 8.33
CA SER A 74 -3.29 15.29 7.18
C SER A 74 -4.64 15.86 6.74
N ALA A 75 -5.68 15.01 6.60
CA ALA A 75 -7.01 15.45 6.19
C ALA A 75 -7.68 16.38 7.23
N LEU A 76 -7.46 16.16 8.52
CA LEU A 76 -8.01 16.99 9.61
C LEU A 76 -7.32 18.36 9.65
N ILE A 77 -5.98 18.39 9.62
CA ILE A 77 -5.20 19.65 9.68
C ILE A 77 -5.54 20.57 8.51
N TYR A 78 -5.68 20.00 7.31
CA TYR A 78 -6.02 20.78 6.11
C TYR A 78 -7.51 20.94 5.87
N ARG A 79 -8.36 20.50 6.81
CA ARG A 79 -9.84 20.61 6.72
C ARG A 79 -10.42 19.97 5.45
N GLU A 80 -9.78 18.92 4.94
CA GLU A 80 -10.21 18.13 3.79
C GLU A 80 -11.01 16.89 4.19
N TYR A 81 -11.15 16.64 5.50
CA TYR A 81 -11.91 15.52 6.03
C TYR A 81 -13.40 15.63 5.69
N LYS A 82 -13.82 14.86 4.68
CA LYS A 82 -15.21 14.76 4.21
C LYS A 82 -15.58 13.27 4.11
N PRO A 83 -16.19 12.68 5.16
CA PRO A 83 -16.67 11.31 5.12
C PRO A 83 -17.74 11.17 4.03
N ARG A 84 -17.50 10.22 3.12
CA ARG A 84 -18.39 9.93 2.01
C ARG A 84 -18.72 8.45 2.02
N GLY A 85 -20.00 8.15 1.84
CA GLY A 85 -20.48 6.82 1.47
C GLY A 85 -20.73 6.78 -0.04
N GLY A 86 -21.08 5.60 -0.55
CA GLY A 86 -21.55 5.49 -1.93
C GLY A 86 -22.59 4.40 -2.09
N SER A 87 -23.28 4.46 -3.22
CA SER A 87 -24.24 3.46 -3.71
C SER A 87 -23.56 2.16 -4.18
N SER A 88 -24.28 1.05 -4.22
CA SER A 88 -23.81 -0.25 -4.76
C SER A 88 -22.65 -0.90 -3.98
N PRO A 89 -22.81 -1.18 -2.68
CA PRO A 89 -21.76 -1.80 -1.84
C PRO A 89 -21.29 -3.16 -2.38
N MET A 90 -22.20 -3.99 -2.90
CA MET A 90 -21.87 -5.31 -3.43
C MET A 90 -20.89 -5.25 -4.61
N ILE A 91 -21.10 -4.33 -5.55
CA ILE A 91 -20.21 -4.15 -6.71
C ILE A 91 -18.84 -3.66 -6.25
N ARG A 92 -18.78 -2.70 -5.32
CA ARG A 92 -17.50 -2.22 -4.77
C ARG A 92 -16.74 -3.32 -4.03
N PHE A 93 -17.45 -4.14 -3.26
CA PHE A 93 -16.87 -5.30 -2.59
C PHE A 93 -16.32 -6.31 -3.60
N GLY A 94 -17.10 -6.68 -4.62
CA GLY A 94 -16.67 -7.59 -5.68
C GLY A 94 -15.43 -7.09 -6.43
N LEU A 95 -15.40 -5.80 -6.82
CA LEU A 95 -14.22 -5.19 -7.45
C LEU A 95 -12.99 -5.22 -6.54
N GLY A 96 -13.17 -4.95 -5.24
CA GLY A 96 -12.10 -5.04 -4.24
C GLY A 96 -11.57 -6.46 -4.07
N PHE A 97 -12.46 -7.45 -4.03
CA PHE A 97 -12.11 -8.87 -3.96
C PHE A 97 -11.26 -9.30 -5.16
N PHE A 98 -11.73 -9.05 -6.39
CA PHE A 98 -10.96 -9.39 -7.59
C PHE A 98 -9.62 -8.63 -7.68
N ALA A 99 -9.59 -7.36 -7.25
CA ALA A 99 -8.36 -6.59 -7.18
C ALA A 99 -7.34 -7.20 -6.20
N MET A 100 -7.79 -7.70 -5.04
CA MET A 100 -6.90 -8.36 -4.09
C MET A 100 -6.43 -9.73 -4.58
N VAL A 101 -7.32 -10.52 -5.19
CA VAL A 101 -6.94 -11.80 -5.82
C VAL A 101 -5.86 -11.56 -6.89
N GLY A 102 -6.08 -10.62 -7.81
CA GLY A 102 -5.11 -10.29 -8.85
C GLY A 102 -3.78 -9.75 -8.28
N ALA A 103 -3.84 -8.87 -7.28
CA ALA A 103 -2.64 -8.30 -6.66
C ALA A 103 -1.78 -9.35 -5.95
N LEU A 104 -2.40 -10.38 -5.37
CA LEU A 104 -1.71 -11.48 -4.69
C LEU A 104 -1.17 -12.52 -5.67
N VAL A 105 -1.98 -12.95 -6.64
CA VAL A 105 -1.59 -13.99 -7.63
C VAL A 105 -0.44 -13.53 -8.51
N PHE A 106 -0.54 -12.32 -9.08
CA PHE A 106 0.48 -11.79 -9.97
C PHE A 106 1.60 -11.05 -9.23
N LEU A 107 1.53 -10.98 -7.90
CA LEU A 107 2.41 -10.14 -7.06
C LEU A 107 2.48 -8.69 -7.59
N GLY A 108 1.39 -8.24 -8.21
CA GLY A 108 1.28 -7.03 -9.03
C GLY A 108 0.70 -5.83 -8.27
N CYS A 109 0.79 -5.81 -6.94
CA CYS A 109 0.40 -4.62 -6.17
C CYS A 109 1.27 -3.44 -6.66
N PRO A 110 0.71 -2.25 -6.96
CA PRO A 110 1.42 -1.24 -7.75
C PRO A 110 2.78 -0.85 -7.13
N TRP A 111 2.81 -0.66 -5.81
CA TRP A 111 4.03 -0.27 -5.12
C TRP A 111 5.04 -1.41 -5.05
N ARG A 112 4.61 -2.65 -4.81
CA ARG A 112 5.51 -3.81 -4.81
C ARG A 112 6.06 -4.08 -6.20
N ALA A 113 5.25 -3.97 -7.25
CA ALA A 113 5.71 -4.16 -8.62
C ALA A 113 6.84 -3.17 -8.96
N TYR A 114 6.66 -1.90 -8.61
CA TYR A 114 7.69 -0.88 -8.79
C TYR A 114 8.92 -1.07 -7.89
N LEU A 115 8.74 -1.52 -6.64
CA LEU A 115 9.86 -1.81 -5.73
C LEU A 115 10.65 -3.08 -6.15
N ARG A 116 9.97 -4.08 -6.72
CA ARG A 116 10.61 -5.27 -7.32
C ARG A 116 11.49 -4.86 -8.49
N LEU A 117 10.95 -4.02 -9.39
CA LEU A 117 11.73 -3.46 -10.49
C LEU A 117 12.94 -2.66 -9.98
N ALA A 118 12.74 -1.82 -8.96
CA ALA A 118 13.80 -1.05 -8.32
C ALA A 118 14.82 -1.92 -7.54
N GLY A 119 14.45 -3.14 -7.15
CA GLY A 119 15.32 -4.12 -6.49
C GLY A 119 16.12 -5.00 -7.46
N GLY A 120 15.82 -4.94 -8.77
CA GLY A 120 16.48 -5.73 -9.81
C GLY A 120 15.73 -6.99 -10.26
N ASP A 121 14.48 -7.18 -9.82
CA ASP A 121 13.63 -8.29 -10.25
C ASP A 121 12.92 -7.95 -11.57
N PHE A 122 13.38 -8.56 -12.66
CA PHE A 122 12.82 -8.33 -14.00
C PHE A 122 11.44 -8.97 -14.21
N ASN A 123 11.02 -9.92 -13.36
CA ASN A 123 9.64 -10.44 -13.41
C ASN A 123 8.61 -9.35 -13.06
N ALA A 124 9.05 -8.24 -12.44
CA ALA A 124 8.22 -7.07 -12.23
C ALA A 124 7.64 -6.50 -13.52
N PHE A 125 8.31 -6.64 -14.67
CA PHE A 125 7.78 -6.15 -15.95
C PHE A 125 6.46 -6.83 -16.31
N ALA A 126 6.34 -8.14 -16.11
CA ALA A 126 5.10 -8.86 -16.33
C ALA A 126 3.97 -8.37 -15.40
N GLY A 127 4.28 -8.14 -14.12
CA GLY A 127 3.33 -7.59 -13.15
C GLY A 127 2.87 -6.17 -13.49
N ILE A 128 3.79 -5.30 -13.92
CA ILE A 128 3.48 -3.92 -14.35
C ILE A 128 2.66 -3.93 -15.64
N ALA A 129 3.03 -4.76 -16.62
CA ALA A 129 2.28 -4.90 -17.87
C ALA A 129 0.85 -5.39 -17.61
N GLY A 130 0.69 -6.39 -16.73
CA GLY A 130 -0.62 -6.88 -16.30
C GLY A 130 -1.45 -5.79 -15.60
N LEU A 131 -0.84 -5.00 -14.73
CA LEU A 131 -1.50 -3.86 -14.07
C LEU A 131 -1.95 -2.80 -15.09
N ILE A 132 -1.09 -2.42 -16.04
CA ILE A 132 -1.41 -1.44 -17.08
C ILE A 132 -2.55 -1.97 -17.97
N ALA A 133 -2.47 -3.23 -18.42
CA ALA A 133 -3.51 -3.86 -19.23
C ALA A 133 -4.86 -3.91 -18.49
N GLY A 134 -4.87 -4.30 -17.22
CA GLY A 134 -6.08 -4.32 -16.40
C GLY A 134 -6.70 -2.93 -16.24
N ILE A 135 -5.87 -1.89 -16.04
CA ILE A 135 -6.34 -0.50 -15.97
C ILE A 135 -6.90 -0.05 -17.33
N ALA A 136 -6.24 -0.39 -18.44
CA ALA A 136 -6.73 -0.05 -19.79
C ALA A 136 -8.09 -0.68 -20.09
N ILE A 137 -8.29 -1.95 -19.71
CA ILE A 137 -9.60 -2.62 -19.82
C ILE A 137 -10.63 -1.92 -18.93
N GLY A 138 -10.27 -1.58 -17.69
CA GLY A 138 -11.15 -0.81 -16.80
C GLY A 138 -11.57 0.55 -17.37
N ILE A 139 -10.65 1.24 -18.05
CA ILE A 139 -10.92 2.50 -18.75
C ILE A 139 -11.90 2.30 -19.91
N MET A 140 -11.81 1.20 -20.65
CA MET A 140 -12.78 0.88 -21.70
C MET A 140 -14.20 0.78 -21.14
N PHE A 141 -14.38 0.14 -19.97
CA PHE A 141 -15.68 0.10 -19.30
C PHE A 141 -16.14 1.48 -18.82
N LEU A 142 -15.22 2.32 -18.34
CA LEU A 142 -15.55 3.71 -17.96
C LEU A 142 -16.00 4.54 -19.17
N TYR A 143 -15.36 4.39 -20.34
CA TYR A 143 -15.80 5.05 -21.57
C TYR A 143 -17.18 4.58 -22.05
N ARG A 144 -17.58 3.35 -21.72
CA ARG A 144 -18.91 2.81 -22.01
C ARG A 144 -19.99 3.22 -20.99
N GLY A 145 -19.68 4.13 -20.07
CA GLY A 145 -20.65 4.69 -19.12
C GLY A 145 -20.77 3.93 -17.80
N PHE A 146 -19.84 3.04 -17.47
CA PHE A 146 -19.84 2.38 -16.16
C PHE A 146 -19.71 3.40 -15.01
N SER A 147 -20.64 3.37 -14.06
CA SER A 147 -20.64 4.25 -12.90
C SER A 147 -20.98 3.47 -11.63
N LEU A 148 -20.25 3.75 -10.55
CA LEU A 148 -20.51 3.19 -9.21
C LEU A 148 -21.61 3.95 -8.44
N GLY A 149 -22.36 4.79 -9.15
CA GLY A 149 -23.41 5.66 -8.63
C GLY A 149 -22.90 6.80 -7.74
N ALA A 150 -23.83 7.60 -7.21
CA ALA A 150 -23.50 8.84 -6.52
C ALA A 150 -22.83 8.61 -5.16
N SER A 151 -21.85 9.47 -4.85
CA SER A 151 -21.27 9.57 -3.52
C SER A 151 -22.12 10.48 -2.65
N ARG A 152 -22.54 10.00 -1.48
CA ARG A 152 -23.39 10.76 -0.53
C ARG A 152 -22.57 11.12 0.72
N PRO A 153 -22.82 12.31 1.31
CA PRO A 153 -22.19 12.66 2.59
C PRO A 153 -22.64 11.66 3.66
N ASN A 154 -21.69 11.22 4.50
CA ASN A 154 -21.95 10.32 5.62
C ASN A 154 -21.64 11.06 6.94
N PRO A 155 -22.26 10.70 8.08
CA PRO A 155 -21.93 11.32 9.37
C PRO A 155 -20.44 11.20 9.69
N LYS A 156 -19.89 12.21 10.37
CA LYS A 156 -18.46 12.24 10.74
C LYS A 156 -18.05 11.02 11.56
N ALA A 157 -18.93 10.51 12.42
CA ALA A 157 -18.69 9.31 13.21
C ALA A 157 -18.44 8.06 12.34
N ALA A 158 -19.18 7.89 11.24
CA ALA A 158 -19.02 6.74 10.36
C ALA A 158 -17.64 6.72 9.67
N GLY A 159 -17.08 7.90 9.37
CA GLY A 159 -15.73 8.01 8.80
C GLY A 159 -14.60 7.75 9.80
N LEU A 160 -14.88 7.75 11.11
CA LEU A 160 -13.88 7.51 12.15
C LEU A 160 -13.69 6.02 12.46
N PHE A 161 -14.60 5.16 11.98
CA PHE A 161 -14.54 3.72 12.20
C PHE A 161 -13.22 3.10 11.73
N MET A 162 -12.75 3.43 10.53
CA MET A 162 -11.48 2.89 9.98
C MET A 162 -10.24 3.32 10.79
N PRO A 163 -10.08 4.61 11.15
CA PRO A 163 -9.03 5.01 12.09
C PRO A 163 -9.11 4.33 13.46
N LEU A 164 -10.32 4.15 13.99
CA LEU A 164 -10.52 3.49 15.28
C LEU A 164 -10.13 2.01 15.22
N LEU A 165 -10.47 1.33 14.12
CA LEU A 165 -10.00 -0.03 13.83
C LEU A 165 -8.48 -0.09 13.74
N ALA A 166 -7.83 0.87 13.09
CA ALA A 166 -6.37 0.94 13.01
C ALA A 166 -5.71 1.10 14.39
N ILE A 167 -6.29 1.93 15.27
CA ILE A 167 -5.85 2.07 16.66
C ILE A 167 -6.06 0.77 17.44
N GLY A 168 -7.22 0.11 17.25
CA GLY A 168 -7.50 -1.20 17.85
C GLY A 168 -6.48 -2.28 17.43
N LEU A 169 -6.11 -2.33 16.16
CA LEU A 169 -5.07 -3.24 15.65
C LEU A 169 -3.68 -2.91 16.23
N LEU A 170 -3.34 -1.63 16.39
CA LEU A 170 -2.10 -1.22 17.07
C LEU A 170 -2.10 -1.59 18.55
N ALA A 171 -3.21 -1.39 19.25
CA ALA A 171 -3.36 -1.78 20.64
C ALA A 171 -3.21 -3.30 20.80
N LEU A 172 -3.82 -4.09 19.91
CA LEU A 172 -3.65 -5.54 19.86
C LEU A 172 -2.20 -5.96 19.62
N LEU A 173 -1.47 -5.27 18.73
CA LEU A 173 -0.05 -5.52 18.47
C LEU A 173 0.84 -5.21 19.71
N LEU A 174 0.53 -4.15 20.45
CA LEU A 174 1.32 -3.72 21.62
C LEU A 174 1.00 -4.54 22.87
N LEU A 175 -0.27 -4.80 23.13
CA LEU A 175 -0.74 -5.50 24.32
C LEU A 175 -0.51 -7.01 24.25
N ARG A 176 -0.39 -7.58 23.03
CA ARG A 176 -0.24 -9.02 22.76
C ARG A 176 -1.06 -9.88 23.73
N PRO A 177 -2.38 -9.67 23.82
CA PRO A 177 -3.14 -10.27 24.90
C PRO A 177 -3.22 -11.79 24.67
N LEU A 178 -2.83 -12.58 25.67
CA LEU A 178 -2.87 -14.04 25.64
C LEU A 178 -4.19 -14.49 26.27
N PHE A 179 -5.14 -14.96 25.46
CA PHE A 179 -6.51 -15.29 25.92
C PHE A 179 -6.82 -16.81 25.89
N GLY A 180 -5.82 -17.70 25.82
CA GLY A 180 -6.01 -19.15 25.69
C GLY A 180 -5.25 -20.00 26.71
N ALA A 181 -5.77 -21.21 26.99
CA ALA A 181 -5.28 -22.18 27.98
C ALA A 181 -3.90 -22.82 27.66
N GLU A 182 -3.26 -22.43 26.57
CA GLU A 182 -1.91 -22.86 26.17
C GLU A 182 -1.01 -21.67 25.74
N GLY A 183 -1.35 -20.44 26.15
CA GLY A 183 -0.63 -19.25 25.67
C GLY A 183 -0.91 -18.92 24.19
N THR A 184 -1.98 -19.48 23.61
CA THR A 184 -2.48 -19.10 22.29
C THR A 184 -3.24 -17.78 22.40
N GLY A 185 -2.60 -16.68 21.97
CA GLY A 185 -3.28 -15.40 21.80
C GLY A 185 -4.28 -15.44 20.64
N PRO A 186 -5.22 -14.47 20.56
CA PRO A 186 -6.12 -14.32 19.41
C PRO A 186 -5.39 -13.82 18.15
N ILE A 187 -4.08 -13.55 18.25
CA ILE A 187 -3.25 -13.02 17.17
C ILE A 187 -2.16 -14.05 16.87
N PHE A 188 -2.10 -14.49 15.61
CA PHE A 188 -1.05 -15.37 15.14
C PHE A 188 0.17 -14.56 14.65
N PHE A 189 1.36 -15.04 14.99
CA PHE A 189 2.62 -14.49 14.54
C PHE A 189 3.39 -15.56 13.78
N SER A 190 3.87 -15.22 12.58
CA SER A 190 4.70 -16.12 11.78
C SER A 190 6.11 -16.22 12.34
N GLU A 191 6.62 -17.45 12.48
CA GLU A 191 8.03 -17.70 12.82
C GLU A 191 8.94 -17.64 11.57
N LYS A 192 8.41 -18.01 10.41
CA LYS A 192 9.13 -18.07 9.13
C LYS A 192 8.34 -17.40 8.01
N GLY A 193 9.05 -16.91 6.99
CA GLY A 193 8.45 -16.32 5.80
C GLY A 193 8.23 -14.81 5.91
N PRO A 194 7.51 -14.21 4.94
CA PRO A 194 7.36 -12.76 4.86
C PRO A 194 6.74 -12.13 6.11
N GLY A 195 5.88 -12.86 6.83
CA GLY A 195 5.26 -12.40 8.07
C GLY A 195 6.24 -12.18 9.23
N SER A 196 7.35 -12.94 9.29
CA SER A 196 8.35 -12.77 10.34
C SER A 196 9.36 -11.65 10.05
N MET A 197 9.45 -11.22 8.78
CA MET A 197 10.30 -10.11 8.36
C MET A 197 9.57 -8.79 8.57
N HIS A 198 9.89 -8.09 9.66
CA HIS A 198 9.34 -6.77 9.97
C HIS A 198 10.41 -5.81 10.49
N ALA A 199 10.29 -4.54 10.10
CA ALA A 199 11.07 -3.48 10.70
C ALA A 199 10.61 -3.18 12.16
N PRO A 200 11.43 -2.49 12.96
CA PRO A 200 11.03 -2.08 14.32
C PRO A 200 9.73 -1.28 14.32
N ILE A 201 8.84 -1.58 15.26
CA ILE A 201 7.47 -1.05 15.32
C ILE A 201 7.43 0.48 15.21
N LEU A 202 8.35 1.18 15.90
CA LEU A 202 8.42 2.64 15.87
C LEU A 202 8.81 3.20 14.50
N ILE A 203 9.76 2.56 13.82
CA ILE A 203 10.21 2.97 12.48
C ILE A 203 9.10 2.71 11.48
N SER A 204 8.46 1.55 11.53
CA SER A 204 7.32 1.18 10.68
C SER A 204 6.13 2.11 10.88
N LEU A 205 5.78 2.45 12.13
CA LEU A 205 4.69 3.37 12.42
C LEU A 205 5.02 4.80 11.96
N GLY A 206 6.22 5.30 12.24
CA GLY A 206 6.67 6.63 11.82
C GLY A 206 6.72 6.77 10.29
N ALA A 207 7.27 5.78 9.59
CA ALA A 207 7.24 5.70 8.14
C ALA A 207 5.81 5.64 7.60
N GLY A 208 4.95 4.82 8.22
CA GLY A 208 3.52 4.74 7.92
C GLY A 208 2.81 6.10 8.04
N LEU A 209 2.98 6.79 9.15
CA LEU A 209 2.37 8.11 9.38
C LEU A 209 2.83 9.12 8.31
N LEU A 210 4.12 9.17 8.02
CA LEU A 210 4.68 10.14 7.08
C LEU A 210 4.25 9.86 5.64
N VAL A 211 4.28 8.61 5.20
CA VAL A 211 3.81 8.22 3.88
C VAL A 211 2.31 8.44 3.74
N GLY A 212 1.50 8.12 4.77
CA GLY A 212 0.06 8.37 4.77
C GLY A 212 -0.25 9.86 4.63
N TRP A 213 0.50 10.71 5.35
CA TRP A 213 0.41 12.16 5.25
C TRP A 213 0.73 12.67 3.84
N LEU A 214 1.86 12.21 3.26
CA LEU A 214 2.30 12.60 1.93
C LEU A 214 1.32 12.15 0.86
N ALA A 215 0.85 10.89 0.93
CA ALA A 215 -0.09 10.30 -0.01
C ALA A 215 -1.42 11.06 -0.02
N GLN A 216 -1.97 11.37 1.16
CA GLN A 216 -3.18 12.18 1.27
C GLN A 216 -3.00 13.56 0.64
N ARG A 217 -1.85 14.23 0.89
CA ARG A 217 -1.67 15.62 0.46
C ARG A 217 -1.38 15.78 -1.03
N SER A 218 -0.55 14.89 -1.56
CA SER A 218 -0.14 14.88 -2.97
C SER A 218 -1.14 14.17 -3.88
N ARG A 219 -2.16 13.51 -3.31
CA ARG A 219 -3.10 12.63 -4.02
C ARG A 219 -2.38 11.55 -4.83
N PHE A 220 -1.27 11.05 -4.29
CA PHE A 220 -0.43 10.06 -4.95
C PHE A 220 -1.21 8.75 -5.14
N CYS A 221 -1.59 8.46 -6.38
CA CYS A 221 -2.32 7.25 -6.75
C CYS A 221 -1.74 6.69 -8.05
N THR A 222 -1.22 5.47 -7.99
CA THR A 222 -0.57 4.82 -9.12
C THR A 222 -1.57 4.42 -10.21
N VAL A 223 -2.73 3.90 -9.79
CA VAL A 223 -3.84 3.55 -10.69
C VAL A 223 -4.41 4.81 -11.35
N GLY A 224 -4.59 5.88 -10.55
CA GLY A 224 -5.02 7.19 -11.04
C GLY A 224 -4.05 7.78 -12.05
N ALA A 225 -2.74 7.67 -11.81
CA ALA A 225 -1.73 8.16 -12.73
C ALA A 225 -1.80 7.49 -14.12
N ILE A 226 -1.93 6.16 -14.17
CA ILE A 226 -2.06 5.44 -15.44
C ILE A 226 -3.38 5.79 -16.12
N ARG A 227 -4.48 5.88 -15.36
CA ARG A 227 -5.79 6.30 -15.88
C ARG A 227 -5.75 7.69 -16.49
N ASP A 228 -5.23 8.66 -15.77
CA ASP A 228 -5.20 10.06 -16.20
C ASP A 228 -4.26 10.24 -17.39
N LEU A 229 -3.18 9.45 -17.46
CA LEU A 229 -2.29 9.41 -18.61
C LEU A 229 -2.99 8.89 -19.87
N ILE A 230 -3.78 7.81 -19.76
CA ILE A 230 -4.49 7.20 -20.90
C ILE A 230 -5.69 8.07 -21.31
N MET A 231 -6.50 8.52 -20.35
CA MET A 231 -7.79 9.19 -20.63
C MET A 231 -7.65 10.68 -20.90
N LEU A 232 -6.84 11.37 -20.09
CA LEU A 232 -6.73 12.84 -20.07
C LEU A 232 -5.40 13.33 -20.61
N ARG A 233 -4.45 12.42 -20.90
CA ARG A 233 -3.06 12.73 -21.26
C ARG A 233 -2.36 13.62 -20.22
N ASP A 234 -2.77 13.52 -18.95
CA ASP A 234 -2.15 14.25 -17.86
C ASP A 234 -1.00 13.46 -17.23
N THR A 235 0.18 14.06 -17.20
CA THR A 235 1.41 13.46 -16.67
C THR A 235 1.69 13.84 -15.20
N HIS A 236 0.84 14.65 -14.58
CA HIS A 236 1.03 15.18 -13.22
C HIS A 236 1.29 14.08 -12.18
N LEU A 237 0.40 13.09 -12.09
CA LEU A 237 0.56 11.96 -11.17
C LEU A 237 1.61 10.95 -11.65
N PHE A 238 1.81 10.83 -12.97
CA PHE A 238 2.78 9.90 -13.55
C PHE A 238 4.23 10.26 -13.18
N LYS A 239 4.56 11.56 -13.10
CA LYS A 239 5.86 12.02 -12.58
C LYS A 239 6.15 11.47 -11.18
N GLY A 240 5.10 11.32 -10.35
CA GLY A 240 5.23 10.69 -9.04
C GLY A 240 5.71 9.24 -9.12
N ILE A 241 5.14 8.44 -10.03
CA ILE A 241 5.56 7.04 -10.22
C ILE A 241 7.02 6.97 -10.65
N VAL A 242 7.42 7.80 -11.62
CA VAL A 242 8.78 7.83 -12.13
C VAL A 242 9.76 8.21 -11.01
N CYS A 243 9.47 9.27 -10.26
CA CYS A 243 10.29 9.66 -9.11
C CYS A 243 10.34 8.58 -8.02
N PHE A 244 9.25 7.86 -7.78
CA PHE A 244 9.21 6.74 -6.85
C PHE A 244 10.15 5.61 -7.26
N ILE A 245 10.09 5.17 -8.52
CA ILE A 245 10.95 4.10 -9.06
C ILE A 245 12.43 4.53 -9.01
N ILE A 246 12.74 5.73 -9.51
CA ILE A 246 14.13 6.23 -9.55
C ILE A 246 14.70 6.36 -8.14
N ALA A 247 13.95 6.94 -7.21
CA ALA A 247 14.41 7.14 -5.84
C ALA A 247 14.60 5.81 -5.10
N ALA A 248 13.67 4.85 -5.28
CA ALA A 248 13.83 3.50 -4.73
C ALA A 248 15.04 2.77 -5.34
N PHE A 249 15.25 2.89 -6.65
CA PHE A 249 16.38 2.27 -7.35
C PHE A 249 17.72 2.84 -6.86
N LEU A 250 17.85 4.17 -6.81
CA LEU A 250 19.07 4.83 -6.31
C LEU A 250 19.34 4.46 -4.85
N THR A 251 18.30 4.40 -4.02
CA THR A 251 18.45 4.02 -2.61
C THR A 251 18.88 2.56 -2.48
N ASN A 252 18.26 1.64 -3.22
CA ASN A 252 18.67 0.23 -3.24
C ASN A 252 20.10 0.05 -3.75
N PHE A 253 20.51 0.83 -4.75
CA PHE A 253 21.87 0.82 -5.28
C PHE A 253 22.89 1.28 -4.23
N VAL A 254 22.62 2.41 -3.56
CA VAL A 254 23.47 2.94 -2.47
C VAL A 254 23.54 1.97 -1.29
N LEU A 255 22.45 1.25 -1.01
CA LEU A 255 22.38 0.28 0.08
C LEU A 255 22.92 -1.11 -0.30
N GLY A 256 23.35 -1.33 -1.55
CA GLY A 256 23.83 -2.63 -2.03
C GLY A 256 22.74 -3.72 -2.08
N GLN A 257 21.46 -3.33 -2.10
CA GLN A 257 20.30 -4.22 -2.11
C GLN A 257 19.86 -4.62 -3.53
N PHE A 258 20.41 -3.95 -4.55
CA PHE A 258 20.09 -4.21 -5.94
C PHE A 258 20.70 -5.55 -6.41
N LYS A 259 19.84 -6.50 -6.78
CA LYS A 259 20.25 -7.80 -7.32
C LYS A 259 19.56 -8.01 -8.67
N PRO A 260 20.25 -7.77 -9.79
CA PRO A 260 19.66 -7.97 -11.11
C PRO A 260 19.49 -9.47 -11.38
N GLY A 261 18.30 -9.90 -11.79
CA GLY A 261 18.07 -11.29 -12.18
C GLY A 261 16.60 -11.67 -12.30
N PHE A 262 16.35 -12.78 -13.00
CA PHE A 262 15.02 -13.41 -13.10
C PHE A 262 14.81 -14.50 -12.05
N GLU A 263 15.86 -15.14 -11.58
CA GLU A 263 15.82 -16.27 -10.65
C GLU A 263 16.35 -15.89 -9.25
N GLY A 264 15.87 -16.57 -8.21
CA GLY A 264 16.31 -16.35 -6.82
C GLY A 264 15.89 -15.01 -6.21
N GLN A 265 14.92 -14.32 -6.84
CA GLN A 265 14.43 -13.04 -6.35
C GLN A 265 13.57 -13.23 -5.09
N PRO A 266 13.72 -12.37 -4.06
CA PRO A 266 13.01 -12.54 -2.80
C PRO A 266 11.50 -12.49 -3.02
N ILE A 267 10.81 -13.56 -2.59
CA ILE A 267 9.35 -13.68 -2.57
C ILE A 267 8.75 -13.63 -4.00
N ALA A 268 9.55 -13.91 -5.04
CA ALA A 268 9.06 -14.18 -6.38
C ALA A 268 8.61 -15.65 -6.49
N HIS A 269 7.58 -15.90 -7.28
CA HIS A 269 7.23 -17.25 -7.69
C HIS A 269 8.19 -17.65 -8.82
N THR A 270 9.10 -18.57 -8.55
CA THR A 270 9.87 -19.34 -9.54
C THR A 270 9.35 -20.77 -9.54
#